data_AF-A0A9P8FDD4-F1
#
_entry.id   AF-A0A9P8FDD4-F1
#
_cell.length_a   1.000
_cell.length_b   1.000
_cell.length_c   1.000
_cell.angle_alpha   90.00
_cell.angle_beta   90.00
_cell.angle_gamma   90.00
#
_symmetry.space_group_name_H-M   'P 1'
#
loop_
_entity.id
_entity.type
_entity.pdbx_description
1 polymer ?
#
loop_
_entity_poly.entity_id
_entity_poly.type
_entity_poly.pdbx_seq_one_letter_code
_entity_poly.pdbx_strand_id
1 'polypeptide(L)'
;MTTPTGNGDVPAPDAAAAVVSKPKRVRTGCLTCRERHLKCDEGAPICQNCRKSNRQCKRGLRLNFIDTNCQGPPQKAPTLEWKVDFMDESRDIASEYVGGLEKYGAKDARPSRPSIVQAHLQTTDMTGMPMFEYNPAAVAHAHAQAQAQAHAQAQHAHAQAQAQAQAQAQAQAHAHAQAQAHAQAQAHAQAQAHAQAQTQGNPPSDPNMSYQALPPIQGMLPESYPSTDDHKYGAYNTSNHATQDSPFSNQQRNSISAYSQQQDQDDTTEGRREFLTTQEETLFMQVFVEEVGLWMDSMDPMKHFSRLLPFHSLGEPMLLNAFLACGARHLVLVNSAYSEEKALHYYDTATRYLLKNLQNPNRDTIVCATTAVILNVYEIMSERALQRMNHIAGARALIKECGWNARSQGIGAACFWLNVGLEVLSCLHFNWQVAWDPDDWGIDMDFNREIHNGREEIWTHRMLYIVAKVANFRATIPRHQEPDQRDEEMRRQNRYAEWQKLKSWTDAWNDNIPRTMHPMAYLYPQHTSSKSCFPEVWLIKRTTIVARLFYHTVMVLLSQIHPYFGLDNPEMHDMQHRHSQMICGITAHVK
;
A
#
# COMPACT_ATOMS: atom_id res chain seq x y z
N MET A 1 27.24 -78.05 42.12
CA MET A 1 27.59 -76.94 41.21
C MET A 1 26.38 -76.66 40.34
N THR A 2 25.97 -75.39 40.31
CA THR A 2 25.00 -74.74 39.39
C THR A 2 23.57 -75.31 39.31
N THR A 3 22.65 -74.63 39.98
CA THR A 3 21.18 -74.61 39.85
C THR A 3 20.74 -73.38 39.03
N PRO A 4 19.45 -73.16 38.71
CA PRO A 4 18.55 -74.04 37.95
C PRO A 4 17.68 -73.29 36.88
N THR A 5 17.03 -74.09 36.01
CA THR A 5 15.64 -73.98 35.46
C THR A 5 15.06 -72.70 34.83
N GLY A 6 14.39 -72.89 33.69
CA GLY A 6 12.99 -72.42 33.53
C GLY A 6 12.65 -71.73 32.21
N ASN A 7 11.78 -72.36 31.41
CA ASN A 7 11.29 -71.92 30.10
C ASN A 7 10.22 -70.82 30.13
N GLY A 8 10.24 -69.99 29.08
CA GLY A 8 9.07 -69.51 28.34
C GLY A 8 8.62 -68.08 28.62
N ASP A 9 8.77 -67.18 27.64
CA ASP A 9 8.12 -65.86 27.67
C ASP A 9 7.42 -65.49 26.35
N VAL A 10 6.19 -65.02 26.56
CA VAL A 10 5.15 -64.49 25.67
C VAL A 10 5.40 -62.98 25.46
N PRO A 11 5.02 -62.33 24.34
CA PRO A 11 5.10 -60.88 24.21
C PRO A 11 3.83 -60.19 24.75
N ALA A 12 4.02 -59.17 25.60
CA ALA A 12 3.02 -58.18 26.01
C ALA A 12 3.75 -56.89 26.47
N PRO A 13 3.05 -55.74 26.69
CA PRO A 13 2.45 -54.86 25.70
C PRO A 13 3.06 -53.44 25.70
N ASP A 14 2.71 -52.63 24.70
CA ASP A 14 3.15 -51.26 24.46
C ASP A 14 2.90 -50.28 25.62
N ALA A 15 3.95 -49.54 26.01
CA ALA A 15 3.89 -48.39 26.90
C ALA A 15 4.06 -47.09 26.10
N ALA A 16 3.08 -46.20 26.23
CA ALA A 16 2.97 -44.91 25.56
C ALA A 16 4.20 -44.00 25.76
N ALA A 17 4.86 -43.61 24.67
CA ALA A 17 5.89 -42.59 24.65
C ALA A 17 5.27 -41.21 24.37
N ALA A 18 5.33 -40.34 25.38
CA ALA A 18 4.92 -38.94 25.29
C ALA A 18 5.76 -38.17 24.25
N VAL A 19 5.08 -37.50 23.31
CA VAL A 19 5.70 -36.64 22.30
C VAL A 19 6.20 -35.35 22.95
N VAL A 20 7.53 -35.20 23.05
CA VAL A 20 8.19 -33.97 23.52
C VAL A 20 8.12 -32.90 22.43
N SER A 21 7.26 -31.90 22.60
CA SER A 21 7.19 -30.72 21.73
C SER A 21 8.45 -29.85 21.85
N LYS A 22 9.12 -29.58 20.72
CA LYS A 22 10.28 -28.66 20.69
C LYS A 22 9.87 -27.24 21.12
N PRO A 23 10.68 -26.53 21.93
CA PRO A 23 10.28 -25.26 22.54
C PRO A 23 10.30 -24.10 21.53
N LYS A 24 9.13 -23.50 21.26
CA LYS A 24 9.00 -22.21 20.55
C LYS A 24 9.78 -21.10 21.28
N ARG A 25 10.50 -20.25 20.51
CA ARG A 25 11.21 -19.05 21.02
C ARG A 25 10.19 -18.05 21.55
N VAL A 26 10.42 -17.53 22.75
CA VAL A 26 9.57 -16.54 23.43
C VAL A 26 10.05 -15.14 23.07
N ARG A 27 9.16 -14.31 22.52
CA ARG A 27 9.50 -13.00 21.94
C ARG A 27 9.40 -11.85 22.96
N THR A 28 8.71 -12.06 24.08
CA THR A 28 8.42 -11.06 25.13
C THR A 28 9.01 -11.39 26.50
N GLY A 29 10.03 -12.26 26.54
CA GLY A 29 10.74 -12.60 27.78
C GLY A 29 11.40 -11.40 28.47
N CYS A 30 11.47 -11.43 29.80
CA CYS A 30 12.10 -10.37 30.58
C CYS A 30 13.60 -10.24 30.27
N LEU A 31 14.14 -9.02 30.40
CA LEU A 31 15.54 -8.70 30.14
C LEU A 31 16.48 -9.51 31.04
N THR A 32 16.09 -9.73 32.30
CA THR A 32 16.90 -10.50 33.27
C THR A 32 17.07 -11.97 32.85
N CYS A 33 16.04 -12.62 32.30
CA CYS A 33 16.17 -13.98 31.77
C CYS A 33 16.97 -13.98 30.47
N ARG A 34 16.78 -12.96 29.63
CA ARG A 34 17.46 -12.82 28.33
C ARG A 34 18.97 -12.61 28.49
N GLU A 35 19.39 -11.74 29.41
CA GLU A 35 20.81 -11.52 29.76
C GLU A 35 21.49 -12.77 30.31
N ARG A 36 20.71 -13.62 30.98
CA ARG A 36 21.19 -14.90 31.51
C ARG A 36 21.10 -16.05 30.50
N HIS A 37 20.67 -15.77 29.27
CA HIS A 37 20.39 -16.76 28.24
C HIS A 37 19.45 -17.89 28.70
N LEU A 38 18.52 -17.57 29.63
CA LEU A 38 17.49 -18.47 30.12
C LEU A 38 16.17 -18.19 29.41
N LYS A 39 15.40 -19.25 29.14
CA LYS A 39 14.03 -19.12 28.62
C LYS A 39 13.14 -18.49 29.69
N CYS A 40 12.50 -17.38 29.35
CA CYS A 40 11.53 -16.73 30.22
C CYS A 40 10.17 -17.40 30.04
N ASP A 41 9.47 -17.67 31.13
CA ASP A 41 8.09 -18.18 31.15
C ASP A 41 7.03 -17.08 31.00
N GLU A 42 7.47 -15.82 30.82
CA GLU A 42 6.60 -14.65 30.59
C GLU A 42 5.55 -14.36 31.67
N GLY A 43 5.57 -15.05 32.82
CA GLY A 43 4.71 -14.76 33.97
C GLY A 43 4.82 -13.30 34.44
N ALA A 44 3.69 -12.67 34.73
CA ALA A 44 3.59 -11.32 35.29
C ALA A 44 3.04 -11.39 36.74
N PRO A 45 3.53 -10.57 37.69
CA PRO A 45 4.49 -9.48 37.55
C PRO A 45 5.97 -9.91 37.52
N ILE A 46 6.31 -11.11 38.02
CA ILE A 46 7.67 -11.68 38.06
C ILE A 46 7.62 -13.07 37.44
N CYS A 47 8.51 -13.37 36.50
CA CYS A 47 8.58 -14.70 35.89
C CYS A 47 9.15 -15.74 36.88
N GLN A 48 8.79 -17.02 36.72
CA GLN A 48 9.17 -18.10 37.62
C GLN A 48 10.68 -18.27 37.75
N ASN A 49 11.43 -18.09 36.67
CA ASN A 49 12.89 -18.18 36.70
C ASN A 49 13.52 -17.02 37.50
N CYS A 50 12.99 -15.81 37.39
CA CYS A 50 13.43 -14.68 38.22
C CYS A 50 13.03 -14.88 39.69
N ARG A 51 11.83 -15.41 39.95
CA ARG A 51 11.33 -15.72 41.29
C ARG A 51 12.19 -16.77 42.00
N LYS A 52 12.48 -17.90 41.34
CA LYS A 52 13.33 -18.98 41.89
C LYS A 52 14.76 -18.55 42.13
N SER A 53 15.29 -17.66 41.29
CA SER A 53 16.65 -17.13 41.44
C SER A 53 16.75 -15.90 42.36
N ASN A 54 15.63 -15.49 42.98
CA ASN A 54 15.51 -14.30 43.83
C ASN A 54 16.13 -13.03 43.21
N ARG A 55 15.81 -12.77 41.92
CA ARG A 55 16.34 -11.62 41.16
C ARG A 55 15.22 -10.74 40.64
N GLN A 56 15.50 -9.44 40.53
CA GLN A 56 14.57 -8.47 39.96
C GLN A 56 14.26 -8.80 38.50
N CYS A 57 12.97 -8.94 38.19
CA CYS A 57 12.48 -9.26 36.85
C CYS A 57 12.28 -7.95 36.06
N LYS A 58 13.29 -7.53 35.30
CA LYS A 58 13.26 -6.29 34.51
C LYS A 58 12.61 -6.57 33.15
N ARG A 59 11.57 -5.80 32.81
CA ARG A 59 10.90 -5.84 31.49
C ARG A 59 11.08 -4.50 30.79
N GLY A 60 11.32 -4.52 29.48
CA GLY A 60 11.55 -3.33 28.67
C GLY A 60 12.22 -3.64 27.33
N LEU A 61 12.33 -2.62 26.47
CA LEU A 61 13.05 -2.68 25.19
C LEU A 61 14.54 -2.38 25.43
N ARG A 62 15.43 -3.25 24.97
CA ARG A 62 16.88 -2.98 24.94
C ARG A 62 17.25 -2.49 23.56
N LEU A 63 17.50 -1.19 23.43
CA LEU A 63 18.05 -0.57 22.23
C LEU A 63 19.57 -0.78 22.23
N ASN A 64 20.10 -1.46 21.22
CA ASN A 64 21.53 -1.51 20.96
C ASN A 64 21.80 -0.51 19.83
N PHE A 65 22.44 0.61 20.15
CA PHE A 65 22.99 1.50 19.12
C PHE A 65 24.27 0.83 18.59
N ILE A 66 24.34 0.64 17.27
CA ILE A 66 25.54 0.11 16.63
C ILE A 66 26.55 1.25 16.59
N ASP A 67 27.70 1.08 17.23
CA ASP A 67 28.80 2.04 17.15
C ASP A 67 29.27 2.14 15.69
N THR A 68 29.03 3.30 15.08
CA THR A 68 29.52 3.64 13.75
C THR A 68 31.04 3.78 13.82
N ASN A 69 31.78 2.80 13.31
CA ASN A 69 33.23 2.94 13.15
C ASN A 69 33.52 3.97 12.04
N CYS A 70 33.91 5.19 12.43
CA CYS A 70 34.46 6.18 11.53
C CYS A 70 35.86 5.74 11.08
N GLN A 71 35.97 5.25 9.85
CA GLN A 71 37.24 4.94 9.19
C GLN A 71 37.97 6.24 8.83
N GLY A 72 39.02 6.59 9.59
CA GLY A 72 40.07 7.57 9.23
C GLY A 72 39.60 9.03 8.99
N PRO A 73 40.51 10.03 9.09
CA PRO A 73 40.10 11.42 8.89
C PRO A 73 39.65 11.66 7.44
N PRO A 74 38.55 12.41 7.21
CA PRO A 74 38.05 12.67 5.87
C PRO A 74 39.06 13.52 5.08
N GLN A 75 39.56 13.00 3.96
CA GLN A 75 40.32 13.81 3.01
C GLN A 75 39.36 14.77 2.30
N LYS A 76 39.65 16.07 2.37
CA LYS A 76 38.97 17.07 1.53
C LYS A 76 39.39 16.85 0.08
N ALA A 77 38.43 16.61 -0.81
CA ALA A 77 38.68 16.63 -2.24
C ALA A 77 39.13 18.05 -2.65
N PRO A 78 40.15 18.20 -3.51
CA PRO A 78 40.58 19.50 -3.99
C PRO A 78 39.48 20.12 -4.87
N THR A 79 38.95 21.27 -4.48
CA THR A 79 37.98 22.03 -5.27
C THR A 79 38.72 23.10 -6.08
N LEU A 80 38.86 22.88 -7.39
CA LEU A 80 39.59 23.79 -8.29
C LEU A 80 38.89 25.14 -8.53
N GLU A 81 37.58 25.24 -8.28
CA GLU A 81 36.80 26.42 -8.68
C GLU A 81 36.04 27.11 -7.52
N TRP A 82 35.93 26.49 -6.34
CA TRP A 82 35.07 27.00 -5.25
C TRP A 82 35.78 26.82 -3.91
N LYS A 83 35.87 27.90 -3.11
CA LYS A 83 36.48 27.86 -1.78
C LYS A 83 35.44 27.40 -0.75
N VAL A 84 35.64 26.22 -0.16
CA VAL A 84 34.77 25.69 0.90
C VAL A 84 35.40 25.95 2.26
N ASP A 85 34.86 26.96 2.97
CA ASP A 85 35.18 27.21 4.37
C ASP A 85 34.15 26.48 5.25
N PHE A 86 34.61 25.54 6.07
CA PHE A 86 33.75 24.83 7.02
C PHE A 86 33.58 25.70 8.27
N MET A 87 32.36 26.14 8.52
CA MET A 87 32.03 26.92 9.71
C MET A 87 31.43 25.99 10.77
N ASP A 88 32.04 25.96 11.94
CA ASP A 88 31.52 25.20 13.08
C ASP A 88 30.55 26.08 13.88
N GLU A 89 29.26 25.92 13.61
CA GLU A 89 28.16 26.63 14.28
C GLU A 89 27.69 25.91 15.56
N SER A 90 28.32 24.78 15.92
CA SER A 90 27.84 23.90 17.00
C SER A 90 27.75 24.61 18.35
N ARG A 91 28.66 25.55 18.61
CA ARG A 91 28.68 26.32 19.88
C ARG A 91 27.58 27.37 19.95
N ASP A 92 27.26 28.00 18.83
CA ASP A 92 26.20 29.00 18.75
C ASP A 92 24.84 28.30 18.95
N ILE A 93 24.64 27.18 18.26
CA ILE A 93 23.45 26.32 18.45
C ILE A 93 23.38 25.82 19.90
N ALA A 94 24.49 25.39 20.49
CA ALA A 94 24.51 24.92 21.88
C ALA A 94 24.24 26.03 22.91
N SER A 95 24.46 27.30 22.56
CA SER A 95 24.13 28.44 23.43
C SER A 95 22.62 28.69 23.56
N GLU A 96 21.83 28.23 22.59
CA GLU A 96 20.37 28.35 22.60
C GLU A 96 19.70 27.38 23.60
N TYR A 97 20.44 26.38 24.09
CA TYR A 97 19.96 25.40 25.05
C TYR A 97 20.50 25.69 26.46
N VAL A 98 19.63 25.61 27.47
CA VAL A 98 20.02 25.75 28.88
C VAL A 98 21.07 24.70 29.23
N GLY A 99 22.29 25.14 29.58
CA GLY A 99 23.44 24.27 29.88
C GLY A 99 24.16 23.67 28.66
N GLY A 100 23.76 23.99 27.43
CA GLY A 100 24.34 23.40 26.22
C GLY A 100 25.81 23.78 25.96
N LEU A 101 26.22 24.97 26.40
CA LEU A 101 27.60 25.47 26.28
C LEU A 101 28.62 24.71 27.15
N GLU A 102 28.18 24.05 28.22
CA GLU A 102 29.06 23.36 29.17
C GLU A 102 29.78 22.15 28.57
N LYS A 103 29.29 21.66 27.41
CA LYS A 103 29.90 20.55 26.66
C LYS A 103 31.08 20.97 25.78
N TYR A 104 31.38 22.26 25.66
CA TYR A 104 32.45 22.79 24.80
C TYR A 104 33.56 23.46 25.63
N GLY A 105 34.84 23.23 25.27
CA GLY A 105 35.99 23.85 25.97
C GLY A 105 36.10 25.38 25.77
N ALA A 106 36.94 26.07 26.54
CA ALA A 106 37.13 27.53 26.43
C ALA A 106 37.56 27.98 25.01
N LYS A 107 37.17 29.21 24.61
CA LYS A 107 37.37 29.77 23.26
C LYS A 107 38.85 30.01 22.95
N ASP A 108 39.34 29.51 21.81
CA ASP A 108 40.48 30.14 21.13
C ASP A 108 39.95 31.24 20.21
N ALA A 109 40.54 32.43 20.31
CA ALA A 109 40.10 33.63 19.63
C ALA A 109 40.36 33.56 18.11
N ARG A 110 39.28 33.65 17.30
CA ARG A 110 39.30 34.09 15.89
C ARG A 110 37.95 34.70 15.49
N PRO A 111 37.93 35.58 14.48
CA PRO A 111 37.20 36.85 14.54
C PRO A 111 35.70 36.74 14.23
N SER A 112 34.97 37.64 14.88
CA SER A 112 33.53 37.87 14.79
C SER A 112 33.08 38.41 13.41
N ARG A 113 31.85 38.01 13.05
CA ARG A 113 31.01 38.45 11.92
C ARG A 113 31.07 39.98 11.65
N PRO A 114 31.05 40.42 10.38
CA PRO A 114 30.46 41.71 10.00
C PRO A 114 28.93 41.58 9.89
N SER A 115 28.21 42.58 10.37
CA SER A 115 26.75 42.69 10.37
C SER A 115 26.20 42.94 8.96
N ILE A 116 25.17 42.19 8.54
CA ILE A 116 24.44 42.38 7.27
C ILE A 116 23.28 43.37 7.52
N VAL A 117 23.63 44.64 7.72
CA VAL A 117 22.67 45.73 7.55
C VAL A 117 23.40 46.81 6.75
N GLN A 118 22.86 47.13 5.57
CA GLN A 118 23.36 48.06 4.55
C GLN A 118 24.34 47.48 3.51
N ALA A 119 23.77 47.03 2.39
CA ALA A 119 24.43 47.18 1.10
C ALA A 119 23.43 47.80 0.13
N HIS A 120 23.52 49.12 0.01
CA HIS A 120 22.94 49.90 -1.09
C HIS A 120 23.67 49.56 -2.39
N LEU A 121 22.91 49.69 -3.48
CA LEU A 121 23.33 49.77 -4.87
C LEU A 121 24.72 50.41 -5.07
N GLN A 122 25.61 49.72 -5.79
CA GLN A 122 26.57 50.37 -6.68
C GLN A 122 27.09 49.39 -7.75
N THR A 123 26.88 49.82 -8.99
CA THR A 123 27.33 49.26 -10.27
C THR A 123 28.81 49.57 -10.53
N THR A 124 29.62 48.59 -10.95
CA THR A 124 30.90 48.67 -11.73
C THR A 124 31.66 47.34 -11.54
N ASP A 125 32.45 46.74 -12.43
CA ASP A 125 32.87 46.99 -13.81
C ASP A 125 33.47 45.64 -14.32
N MET A 126 33.37 45.36 -15.62
CA MET A 126 33.87 44.14 -16.24
C MET A 126 35.29 44.32 -16.78
N THR A 127 36.33 43.87 -16.08
CA THR A 127 37.61 43.49 -16.71
C THR A 127 38.45 42.60 -15.78
N GLY A 128 38.74 41.37 -16.22
CA GLY A 128 39.85 40.56 -15.71
C GLY A 128 39.45 39.20 -15.12
N MET A 129 39.32 38.17 -15.97
CA MET A 129 39.39 36.76 -15.55
C MET A 129 40.51 36.04 -16.32
N PRO A 130 41.36 35.23 -15.65
CA PRO A 130 42.35 34.42 -16.34
C PRO A 130 41.68 33.16 -16.94
N MET A 131 42.06 32.82 -18.16
CA MET A 131 41.65 31.61 -18.86
C MET A 131 42.27 30.38 -18.17
N PHE A 132 41.45 29.52 -17.55
CA PHE A 132 41.87 28.19 -17.13
C PHE A 132 41.65 27.20 -18.29
N GLU A 133 42.69 26.43 -18.63
CA GLU A 133 42.64 25.37 -19.64
C GLU A 133 41.66 24.26 -19.24
N TYR A 134 40.61 24.10 -20.05
CA TYR A 134 39.62 23.04 -19.92
C TYR A 134 40.21 21.71 -20.41
N ASN A 135 40.32 20.71 -19.52
CA ASN A 135 40.77 19.35 -19.85
C ASN A 135 39.59 18.36 -19.85
N PRO A 136 39.05 17.98 -21.04
CA PRO A 136 37.87 17.12 -21.16
C PRO A 136 38.06 15.71 -20.58
N ALA A 137 39.30 15.20 -20.56
CA ALA A 137 39.59 13.84 -20.11
C ALA A 137 39.42 13.68 -18.59
N ALA A 138 39.73 14.71 -17.81
CA ALA A 138 39.57 14.69 -16.35
C ALA A 138 38.09 14.70 -15.94
N VAL A 139 37.26 15.47 -16.66
CA VAL A 139 35.81 15.54 -16.43
C VAL A 139 35.14 14.22 -16.81
N ALA A 140 35.53 13.62 -17.93
CA ALA A 140 35.02 12.30 -18.35
C ALA A 140 35.37 11.20 -17.33
N HIS A 141 36.60 11.22 -16.79
CA HIS A 141 37.02 10.24 -15.81
C HIS A 141 36.28 10.40 -14.47
N ALA A 142 36.04 11.63 -14.01
CA ALA A 142 35.26 11.91 -12.81
C ALA A 142 33.79 11.48 -12.96
N HIS A 143 33.21 11.70 -14.15
CA HIS A 143 31.84 11.27 -14.44
C HIS A 143 31.70 9.74 -14.46
N ALA A 144 32.67 9.04 -15.07
CA ALA A 144 32.70 7.57 -15.08
C ALA A 144 32.85 7.00 -13.66
N GLN A 145 33.64 7.64 -12.80
CA GLN A 145 33.84 7.21 -11.42
C GLN A 145 32.58 7.43 -10.56
N ALA A 146 31.90 8.57 -10.74
CA ALA A 146 30.63 8.85 -10.07
C ALA A 146 29.51 7.88 -10.50
N GLN A 147 29.44 7.55 -11.78
CA GLN A 147 28.49 6.56 -12.30
C GLN A 147 28.77 5.16 -11.76
N ALA A 148 30.04 4.75 -11.67
CA ALA A 148 30.42 3.46 -11.09
C ALA A 148 30.07 3.36 -9.59
N GLN A 149 30.28 4.44 -8.83
CA GLN A 149 29.91 4.50 -7.40
C GLN A 149 28.40 4.48 -7.19
N ALA A 150 27.63 5.21 -7.98
CA ALA A 150 26.16 5.17 -7.93
C ALA A 150 25.63 3.77 -8.28
N HIS A 151 26.23 3.09 -9.26
CA HIS A 151 25.84 1.74 -9.63
C HIS A 151 26.14 0.73 -8.52
N ALA A 152 27.30 0.83 -7.86
CA ALA A 152 27.66 -0.03 -6.72
C ALA A 152 26.70 0.16 -5.52
N GLN A 153 26.32 1.41 -5.21
CA GLN A 153 25.35 1.69 -4.15
C GLN A 153 23.96 1.14 -4.48
N ALA A 154 23.51 1.27 -5.73
CA ALA A 154 22.24 0.70 -6.18
C ALA A 154 22.23 -0.85 -6.15
N GLN A 155 23.36 -1.48 -6.47
CA GLN A 155 23.51 -2.94 -6.37
C GLN A 155 23.45 -3.42 -4.91
N HIS A 156 24.10 -2.70 -3.98
CA HIS A 156 24.06 -3.05 -2.56
C HIS A 156 22.65 -2.89 -1.96
N ALA A 157 21.93 -1.83 -2.32
CA ALA A 157 20.53 -1.63 -1.93
C ALA A 157 19.62 -2.75 -2.50
N HIS A 158 19.87 -3.17 -3.74
CA HIS A 158 19.12 -4.26 -4.37
C HIS A 158 19.34 -5.61 -3.68
N ALA A 159 20.59 -5.92 -3.30
CA ALA A 159 20.91 -7.13 -2.56
C ALA A 159 20.22 -7.17 -1.18
N GLN A 160 20.17 -6.04 -0.47
CA GLN A 160 19.44 -5.94 0.80
C GLN A 160 17.93 -6.11 0.64
N ALA A 161 17.34 -5.49 -0.39
CA ALA A 161 15.90 -5.62 -0.65
C ALA A 161 15.52 -7.06 -1.03
N GLN A 162 16.32 -7.73 -1.87
CA GLN A 162 16.09 -9.15 -2.21
C GLN A 162 16.22 -10.07 -0.99
N ALA A 163 17.21 -9.85 -0.13
CA ALA A 163 17.37 -10.64 1.09
C ALA A 163 16.17 -10.47 2.05
N GLN A 164 15.63 -9.25 2.17
CA GLN A 164 14.44 -8.99 2.97
C GLN A 164 13.18 -9.62 2.36
N ALA A 165 13.00 -9.53 1.05
CA ALA A 165 11.86 -10.15 0.35
C ALA A 165 11.88 -11.68 0.48
N GLN A 166 13.05 -12.32 0.32
CA GLN A 166 13.21 -13.76 0.52
C GLN A 166 12.92 -14.18 1.96
N ALA A 167 13.38 -13.42 2.95
CA ALA A 167 13.09 -13.69 4.36
C ALA A 167 11.58 -13.57 4.67
N GLN A 168 10.90 -12.60 4.06
CA GLN A 168 9.44 -12.43 4.21
C GLN A 168 8.66 -13.56 3.52
N ALA A 169 9.05 -13.97 2.32
CA ALA A 169 8.43 -15.08 1.60
C ALA A 169 8.57 -16.41 2.37
N GLN A 170 9.76 -16.67 2.95
CA GLN A 170 9.98 -17.85 3.79
C GLN A 170 9.13 -17.81 5.07
N ALA A 171 8.99 -16.64 5.70
CA ALA A 171 8.14 -16.47 6.88
C ALA A 171 6.65 -16.70 6.56
N GLN A 172 6.18 -16.21 5.41
CA GLN A 172 4.80 -16.39 4.94
C GLN A 172 4.51 -17.85 4.57
N ALA A 173 5.41 -18.51 3.83
CA ALA A 173 5.28 -19.93 3.51
C ALA A 173 5.22 -20.79 4.78
N HIS A 174 6.03 -20.47 5.78
CA HIS A 174 6.02 -21.18 7.05
C HIS A 174 4.72 -20.95 7.84
N ALA A 175 4.20 -19.71 7.86
CA ALA A 175 2.93 -19.39 8.49
C ALA A 175 1.75 -20.11 7.80
N HIS A 176 1.76 -20.18 6.47
CA HIS A 176 0.73 -20.87 5.71
C HIS A 176 0.73 -22.39 5.96
N ALA A 177 1.90 -23.02 5.98
CA ALA A 177 2.04 -24.44 6.32
C ALA A 177 1.55 -24.75 7.74
N GLN A 178 1.82 -23.86 8.71
CA GLN A 178 1.32 -24.01 10.07
C GLN A 178 -0.20 -23.86 10.15
N ALA A 179 -0.79 -22.91 9.42
CA ALA A 179 -2.24 -22.72 9.37
C ALA A 179 -2.96 -23.92 8.73
N GLN A 180 -2.43 -24.47 7.64
CA GLN A 180 -2.98 -25.67 7.00
C GLN A 180 -2.92 -26.89 7.92
N ALA A 181 -1.79 -27.09 8.62
CA ALA A 181 -1.67 -28.18 9.59
C ALA A 181 -2.66 -28.03 10.76
N HIS A 182 -2.92 -26.79 11.21
CA HIS A 182 -3.90 -26.53 12.26
C HIS A 182 -5.33 -26.79 11.79
N ALA A 183 -5.69 -26.37 10.58
CA ALA A 183 -6.99 -26.62 9.99
C ALA A 183 -7.27 -28.13 9.80
N GLN A 184 -6.27 -28.89 9.34
CA GLN A 184 -6.38 -30.34 9.21
C GLN A 184 -6.56 -31.03 10.57
N ALA A 185 -5.83 -30.59 11.60
CA ALA A 185 -5.97 -31.11 12.96
C ALA A 185 -7.36 -30.82 13.55
N GLN A 186 -7.92 -29.62 13.31
CA GLN A 186 -9.27 -29.26 13.76
C GLN A 186 -10.34 -30.07 13.03
N ALA A 187 -10.21 -30.26 11.71
CA ALA A 187 -11.14 -31.08 10.93
C ALA A 187 -11.13 -32.55 11.40
N HIS A 188 -9.94 -33.09 11.72
CA HIS A 188 -9.84 -34.45 12.25
C HIS A 188 -10.44 -34.58 13.65
N ALA A 189 -10.24 -33.59 14.53
CA ALA A 189 -10.85 -33.57 15.86
C ALA A 189 -12.38 -33.48 15.81
N GLN A 190 -12.94 -32.68 14.89
CA GLN A 190 -14.38 -32.59 14.68
C GLN A 190 -14.97 -33.90 14.12
N ALA A 191 -14.27 -34.56 13.19
CA ALA A 191 -14.69 -35.86 12.67
C ALA A 191 -14.71 -36.95 13.76
N GLN A 192 -13.71 -36.95 14.66
CA GLN A 192 -13.66 -37.87 15.79
C GLN A 192 -14.76 -37.59 16.83
N ALA A 193 -15.06 -36.31 17.11
CA ALA A 193 -16.15 -35.93 18.00
C ALA A 193 -17.53 -36.34 17.45
N HIS A 194 -17.76 -36.20 16.14
CA HIS A 194 -18.98 -36.68 15.49
C HIS A 194 -19.11 -38.21 15.49
N ALA A 195 -18.01 -38.94 15.31
CA ALA A 195 -18.01 -40.40 15.40
C ALA A 195 -18.30 -40.90 16.83
N GLN A 196 -17.79 -40.21 17.85
CA GLN A 196 -18.07 -40.54 19.26
C GLN A 196 -19.52 -40.25 19.64
N ALA A 197 -20.09 -39.13 19.17
CA ALA A 197 -21.49 -38.77 19.41
C ALA A 197 -22.50 -39.76 18.79
N GLN A 198 -22.13 -40.48 17.72
CA GLN A 198 -22.98 -41.51 17.11
C GLN A 198 -22.95 -42.87 17.84
N THR A 199 -22.04 -43.07 18.79
CA THR A 199 -21.90 -44.35 19.52
C THR A 199 -22.54 -44.36 20.91
N GLN A 200 -22.98 -43.21 21.44
CA GLN A 200 -23.67 -43.12 22.73
C GLN A 200 -24.96 -42.31 22.61
N GLY A 201 -26.09 -43.02 22.47
CA GLY A 201 -27.40 -42.40 22.66
C GLY A 201 -28.56 -43.15 22.02
N ASN A 202 -29.05 -44.20 22.67
CA ASN A 202 -30.44 -44.63 22.52
C ASN A 202 -30.93 -45.23 23.86
N PRO A 203 -31.86 -44.59 24.58
CA PRO A 203 -32.72 -45.26 25.54
C PRO A 203 -34.12 -45.54 24.93
N PRO A 204 -34.87 -46.51 25.46
CA PRO A 204 -36.11 -47.00 24.85
C PRO A 204 -37.38 -46.17 25.23
N SER A 205 -38.33 -46.22 24.30
CA SER A 205 -39.78 -45.87 24.29
C SER A 205 -40.57 -46.37 25.51
N ASP A 206 -41.77 -45.91 25.94
CA ASP A 206 -42.91 -45.03 25.55
C ASP A 206 -43.82 -44.97 26.84
N PRO A 207 -45.11 -44.53 26.90
CA PRO A 207 -45.89 -43.51 26.17
C PRO A 207 -46.68 -42.56 27.12
N ASN A 208 -47.31 -41.50 26.59
CA ASN A 208 -48.75 -41.16 26.76
C ASN A 208 -49.08 -39.63 26.70
N MET A 209 -50.19 -39.35 26.00
CA MET A 209 -51.07 -38.17 25.99
C MET A 209 -50.65 -36.83 25.32
N SER A 210 -51.04 -36.75 24.05
CA SER A 210 -51.94 -35.74 23.43
C SER A 210 -52.08 -34.35 24.06
N TYR A 211 -51.74 -33.30 23.30
CA TYR A 211 -52.59 -32.11 23.12
C TYR A 211 -52.35 -31.47 21.73
N GLN A 212 -53.47 -31.07 21.13
CA GLN A 212 -53.64 -30.54 19.77
C GLN A 212 -53.11 -29.10 19.61
N ALA A 213 -52.65 -28.80 18.39
CA ALA A 213 -52.34 -27.44 17.92
C ALA A 213 -53.61 -26.68 17.50
N LEU A 214 -53.65 -25.38 17.82
CA LEU A 214 -54.68 -24.44 17.39
C LEU A 214 -54.39 -23.89 15.97
N PRO A 215 -55.41 -23.73 15.10
CA PRO A 215 -55.30 -23.16 13.75
C PRO A 215 -55.67 -21.65 13.71
N PRO A 216 -55.45 -20.95 12.57
CA PRO A 216 -55.60 -19.50 12.46
C PRO A 216 -57.06 -19.08 12.20
N ILE A 217 -57.44 -17.90 12.71
CA ILE A 217 -58.80 -17.33 12.59
C ILE A 217 -58.87 -16.35 11.42
N GLN A 218 -59.98 -16.45 10.67
CA GLN A 218 -60.41 -15.59 9.58
C GLN A 218 -61.83 -15.07 9.90
N GLY A 219 -62.14 -13.80 9.58
CA GLY A 219 -63.52 -13.39 9.28
C GLY A 219 -63.99 -11.98 9.69
N MET A 220 -64.60 -11.31 8.69
CA MET A 220 -65.83 -10.49 8.70
C MET A 220 -65.75 -8.93 8.76
N LEU A 221 -66.48 -8.32 7.80
CA LEU A 221 -66.86 -6.90 7.58
C LEU A 221 -67.93 -6.41 8.60
N PRO A 222 -68.27 -5.09 8.71
CA PRO A 222 -69.33 -4.47 7.88
C PRO A 222 -69.21 -2.96 7.50
N GLU A 223 -69.94 -2.60 6.42
CA GLU A 223 -70.58 -1.36 5.89
C GLU A 223 -70.38 0.06 6.47
N SER A 224 -70.16 1.07 5.60
CA SER A 224 -71.11 2.14 5.17
C SER A 224 -70.46 3.47 4.66
N TYR A 225 -71.09 4.07 3.63
CA TYR A 225 -70.83 5.24 2.72
C TYR A 225 -70.52 6.66 3.31
N PRO A 226 -70.35 7.77 2.52
CA PRO A 226 -69.79 8.02 1.16
C PRO A 226 -68.85 9.28 1.02
N SER A 227 -68.23 9.40 -0.18
CA SER A 227 -67.86 10.61 -0.97
C SER A 227 -66.98 11.75 -0.39
N THR A 228 -65.90 12.09 -1.10
CA THR A 228 -65.82 13.21 -2.10
C THR A 228 -64.46 13.18 -2.82
N ASP A 229 -64.51 13.35 -4.15
CA ASP A 229 -63.67 14.18 -5.06
C ASP A 229 -62.17 14.41 -4.70
N ASP A 230 -61.19 14.39 -5.60
CA ASP A 230 -61.22 14.63 -7.03
C ASP A 230 -59.83 14.29 -7.65
N HIS A 231 -59.83 13.93 -8.94
CA HIS A 231 -58.80 14.24 -9.95
C HIS A 231 -57.34 13.73 -9.77
N LYS A 232 -56.57 13.29 -10.78
CA LYS A 232 -56.73 12.86 -12.19
C LYS A 232 -55.31 12.54 -12.70
N TYR A 233 -55.22 11.64 -13.70
CA TYR A 233 -54.05 11.26 -14.53
C TYR A 233 -52.98 10.38 -13.85
N GLY A 234 -52.61 9.19 -14.35
CA GLY A 234 -52.80 8.59 -15.67
C GLY A 234 -51.44 8.20 -16.24
N ALA A 235 -50.89 7.06 -15.81
CA ALA A 235 -49.72 6.43 -16.41
C ALA A 235 -50.13 5.08 -16.99
N TYR A 236 -49.99 4.95 -18.31
CA TYR A 236 -50.32 3.75 -19.06
C TYR A 236 -49.12 2.81 -19.11
N ASN A 237 -49.39 1.58 -18.66
CA ASN A 237 -48.80 0.28 -19.01
C ASN A 237 -47.64 0.20 -20.01
N THR A 238 -46.66 -0.62 -19.64
CA THR A 238 -46.34 -1.82 -20.44
C THR A 238 -45.96 -2.98 -19.53
N SER A 239 -46.51 -4.15 -19.82
CA SER A 239 -46.42 -5.38 -19.04
C SER A 239 -45.78 -6.50 -19.86
N ASN A 240 -45.06 -7.39 -19.14
CA ASN A 240 -44.80 -8.81 -19.42
C ASN A 240 -43.77 -9.13 -20.53
N HIS A 241 -42.91 -10.15 -20.49
CA HIS A 241 -42.83 -11.51 -19.91
C HIS A 241 -41.32 -11.90 -19.91
N ALA A 242 -40.75 -12.95 -19.31
CA ALA A 242 -41.15 -14.08 -18.50
C ALA A 242 -39.86 -14.68 -17.85
N THR A 243 -40.09 -15.47 -16.80
CA THR A 243 -39.22 -16.24 -15.91
C THR A 243 -38.52 -17.44 -16.56
N GLN A 244 -37.34 -17.83 -16.04
CA GLN A 244 -36.98 -19.25 -15.82
C GLN A 244 -35.93 -19.40 -14.69
N ASP A 245 -36.25 -20.27 -13.75
CA ASP A 245 -35.54 -20.62 -12.51
C ASP A 245 -34.35 -21.58 -12.71
N SER A 246 -33.31 -21.46 -11.87
CA SER A 246 -32.52 -22.61 -11.37
C SER A 246 -31.68 -22.25 -10.14
N PRO A 247 -31.42 -23.19 -9.19
CA PRO A 247 -31.28 -22.88 -7.77
C PRO A 247 -29.83 -22.98 -7.27
N PHE A 248 -29.21 -21.87 -6.89
CA PHE A 248 -28.05 -21.86 -6.00
C PHE A 248 -27.99 -20.53 -5.25
N SER A 249 -28.78 -20.42 -4.17
CA SER A 249 -28.79 -19.24 -3.31
C SER A 249 -27.68 -19.34 -2.27
N ASN A 250 -26.47 -18.90 -2.63
CA ASN A 250 -25.38 -18.71 -1.67
C ASN A 250 -25.57 -17.34 -1.00
N GLN A 251 -25.92 -17.32 0.29
CA GLN A 251 -26.01 -16.10 1.09
C GLN A 251 -24.62 -15.47 1.25
N GLN A 252 -24.28 -14.52 0.39
CA GLN A 252 -23.30 -13.49 0.69
C GLN A 252 -24.05 -12.19 0.97
N ARG A 253 -23.98 -11.74 2.24
CA ARG A 253 -24.53 -10.46 2.70
C ARG A 253 -23.94 -9.32 1.85
N ASN A 254 -24.82 -8.57 1.19
CA ASN A 254 -24.52 -7.27 0.62
C ASN A 254 -24.04 -6.30 1.72
N SER A 255 -22.77 -5.93 1.69
CA SER A 255 -22.12 -5.02 2.65
C SER A 255 -22.29 -3.54 2.31
N ILE A 256 -23.40 -3.18 1.64
CA ILE A 256 -23.83 -1.79 1.45
C ILE A 256 -24.87 -1.37 2.51
N SER A 257 -25.42 -2.32 3.29
CA SER A 257 -26.40 -2.03 4.35
C SER A 257 -25.81 -2.04 5.78
N ALA A 258 -24.50 -2.22 5.95
CA ALA A 258 -23.91 -2.37 7.29
C ALA A 258 -23.70 -1.04 8.05
N TYR A 259 -23.80 0.11 7.40
CA TYR A 259 -23.64 1.43 8.05
C TYR A 259 -24.96 2.19 8.28
N SER A 260 -26.10 1.67 7.83
CA SER A 260 -27.40 2.35 7.98
C SER A 260 -28.43 1.64 8.86
N GLN A 261 -28.11 0.52 9.52
CA GLN A 261 -29.05 -0.20 10.40
C GLN A 261 -28.46 -0.74 11.71
N GLN A 262 -27.49 -0.05 12.32
CA GLN A 262 -26.99 -0.40 13.66
C GLN A 262 -26.83 0.78 14.63
N GLN A 263 -27.72 1.77 14.56
CA GLN A 263 -27.90 2.74 15.63
C GLN A 263 -29.39 2.92 15.93
N ASP A 264 -29.96 1.91 16.58
CA ASP A 264 -31.08 2.10 17.49
C ASP A 264 -30.82 1.20 18.69
N GLN A 265 -29.84 1.60 19.50
CA GLN A 265 -29.90 1.50 20.96
C GLN A 265 -28.65 2.13 21.60
N ASP A 266 -28.96 3.14 22.40
CA ASP A 266 -28.21 3.84 23.42
C ASP A 266 -27.31 5.04 23.03
N ASP A 267 -27.67 6.13 23.70
CA ASP A 267 -27.25 7.52 23.60
C ASP A 267 -25.85 7.74 24.19
N THR A 268 -24.90 8.12 23.33
CA THR A 268 -23.86 9.10 23.67
C THR A 268 -23.57 9.94 22.42
N THR A 269 -24.47 10.85 22.05
CA THR A 269 -24.23 11.87 21.02
C THR A 269 -23.26 12.98 21.46
N GLU A 270 -22.81 12.97 22.71
CA GLU A 270 -21.86 13.95 23.24
C GLU A 270 -20.42 13.65 22.76
N GLY A 271 -20.01 14.30 21.67
CA GLY A 271 -18.60 14.39 21.27
C GLY A 271 -18.29 14.22 19.78
N ARG A 272 -19.26 13.86 18.94
CA ARG A 272 -19.06 13.84 17.48
C ARG A 272 -19.17 15.26 16.93
N ARG A 273 -18.08 15.75 16.32
CA ARG A 273 -18.07 17.04 15.63
C ARG A 273 -18.91 16.91 14.35
N GLU A 274 -19.89 17.80 14.17
CA GLU A 274 -20.77 17.82 12.99
C GLU A 274 -20.21 18.67 11.84
N PHE A 275 -19.38 19.67 12.13
CA PHE A 275 -18.78 20.57 11.15
C PHE A 275 -17.45 21.17 11.66
N LEU A 276 -16.63 21.65 10.75
CA LEU A 276 -15.38 22.35 11.07
C LEU A 276 -15.68 23.78 11.53
N THR A 277 -14.99 24.24 12.57
CA THR A 277 -15.26 25.55 13.20
C THR A 277 -14.11 26.54 13.04
N THR A 278 -12.99 26.09 12.49
CA THR A 278 -11.82 26.95 12.27
C THR A 278 -11.59 27.18 10.77
N GLN A 279 -11.13 28.40 10.44
CA GLN A 279 -10.80 28.75 9.05
C GLN A 279 -9.68 27.87 8.49
N GLU A 280 -8.69 27.54 9.34
CA GLU A 280 -7.55 26.70 8.97
C GLU A 280 -7.97 25.28 8.58
N GLU A 281 -8.74 24.58 9.44
CA GLU A 281 -9.21 23.23 9.15
C GLU A 281 -10.12 23.23 7.90
N THR A 282 -10.97 24.25 7.77
CA THR A 282 -11.87 24.40 6.62
C THR A 282 -11.08 24.52 5.32
N LEU A 283 -10.06 25.39 5.29
CA LEU A 283 -9.20 25.58 4.12
C LEU A 283 -8.48 24.27 3.75
N PHE A 284 -7.88 23.58 4.71
CA PHE A 284 -7.16 22.33 4.44
C PHE A 284 -8.10 21.22 3.97
N MET A 285 -9.31 21.13 4.52
CA MET A 285 -10.31 20.17 4.05
C MET A 285 -10.80 20.51 2.63
N GLN A 286 -11.01 21.79 2.30
CA GLN A 286 -11.36 22.22 0.95
C GLN A 286 -10.28 21.82 -0.05
N VAL A 287 -9.01 22.13 0.24
CA VAL A 287 -7.88 21.74 -0.61
C VAL A 287 -7.78 20.23 -0.75
N PHE A 288 -7.99 19.48 0.34
CA PHE A 288 -8.04 18.03 0.24
C PHE A 288 -9.11 17.59 -0.75
N VAL A 289 -10.36 18.03 -0.59
CA VAL A 289 -11.49 17.57 -1.41
C VAL A 289 -11.34 17.97 -2.88
N GLU A 290 -10.89 19.20 -3.13
CA GLU A 290 -10.84 19.80 -4.46
C GLU A 290 -9.57 19.45 -5.23
N GLU A 291 -8.47 19.10 -4.56
CA GLU A 291 -7.20 18.81 -5.23
C GLU A 291 -6.76 17.37 -4.97
N VAL A 292 -6.57 16.97 -3.71
CA VAL A 292 -5.96 15.68 -3.35
C VAL A 292 -6.92 14.51 -3.59
N GLY A 293 -8.16 14.64 -3.12
CA GLY A 293 -9.20 13.63 -3.24
C GLY A 293 -9.55 13.32 -4.68
N LEU A 294 -9.47 14.30 -5.59
CA LEU A 294 -9.80 14.11 -7.01
C LEU A 294 -8.92 13.05 -7.68
N TRP A 295 -7.62 13.03 -7.39
CA TRP A 295 -6.73 12.05 -7.99
C TRP A 295 -6.74 10.74 -7.20
N MET A 296 -6.93 10.76 -5.87
CA MET A 296 -7.15 9.55 -5.07
C MET A 296 -8.36 8.75 -5.57
N ASP A 297 -9.40 9.46 -6.02
CA ASP A 297 -10.63 8.88 -6.55
C ASP A 297 -10.57 8.50 -8.04
N SER A 298 -9.39 8.54 -8.68
CA SER A 298 -9.28 8.29 -10.15
C SER A 298 -9.74 6.89 -10.57
N MET A 299 -9.68 5.92 -9.65
CA MET A 299 -10.09 4.53 -9.85
C MET A 299 -11.24 4.11 -8.93
N ASP A 300 -11.88 5.09 -8.29
CA ASP A 300 -13.01 4.89 -7.39
C ASP A 300 -14.29 5.45 -8.04
N PRO A 301 -15.28 4.61 -8.39
CA PRO A 301 -16.51 5.09 -9.00
C PRO A 301 -17.37 5.92 -8.02
N MET A 302 -17.27 5.65 -6.70
CA MET A 302 -18.10 6.28 -5.68
C MET A 302 -17.47 7.55 -5.09
N LYS A 303 -16.21 7.85 -5.43
CA LYS A 303 -15.49 9.05 -5.00
C LYS A 303 -15.41 9.17 -3.47
N HIS A 304 -15.02 8.08 -2.80
CA HIS A 304 -15.01 8.00 -1.35
C HIS A 304 -14.11 9.06 -0.74
N PHE A 305 -12.94 9.35 -1.32
CA PHE A 305 -11.98 10.27 -0.71
C PHE A 305 -12.44 11.72 -0.82
N SER A 306 -12.99 12.16 -1.95
CA SER A 306 -13.46 13.55 -2.11
C SER A 306 -14.89 13.79 -1.63
N ARG A 307 -15.78 12.77 -1.58
CA ARG A 307 -17.22 12.99 -1.34
C ARG A 307 -17.80 12.36 -0.09
N LEU A 308 -17.24 11.26 0.41
CA LEU A 308 -17.87 10.48 1.49
C LEU A 308 -17.06 10.56 2.79
N LEU A 309 -15.77 10.23 2.70
CA LEU A 309 -14.88 10.19 3.85
C LEU A 309 -14.63 11.54 4.53
N PRO A 310 -14.66 12.71 3.86
CA PRO A 310 -14.56 14.00 4.53
C PRO A 310 -15.63 14.15 5.62
N PHE A 311 -16.88 13.76 5.34
CA PHE A 311 -17.97 13.81 6.32
C PHE A 311 -17.78 12.78 7.44
N HIS A 312 -17.38 11.56 7.09
CA HIS A 312 -17.07 10.52 8.09
C HIS A 312 -15.93 10.96 9.03
N SER A 313 -14.94 11.68 8.50
CA SER A 313 -13.78 12.12 9.27
C SER A 313 -14.14 13.09 10.40
N LEU A 314 -15.24 13.84 10.30
CA LEU A 314 -15.64 14.81 11.32
C LEU A 314 -15.85 14.15 12.70
N GLY A 315 -16.38 12.91 12.73
CA GLY A 315 -16.54 12.12 13.94
C GLY A 315 -15.30 11.34 14.37
N GLU A 316 -14.24 11.31 13.56
CA GLU A 316 -13.08 10.42 13.70
C GLU A 316 -11.76 11.21 13.71
N PRO A 317 -11.25 11.64 14.89
CA PRO A 317 -10.09 12.53 14.99
C PRO A 317 -8.84 12.02 14.27
N MET A 318 -8.59 10.71 14.33
CA MET A 318 -7.48 10.08 13.62
C MET A 318 -7.56 10.30 12.11
N LEU A 319 -8.74 10.08 11.54
CA LEU A 319 -9.00 10.23 10.12
C LEU A 319 -8.97 11.71 9.74
N LEU A 320 -9.66 12.58 10.48
CA LEU A 320 -9.68 14.03 10.24
C LEU A 320 -8.28 14.62 10.15
N ASN A 321 -7.41 14.29 11.10
CA ASN A 321 -6.03 14.78 11.10
C ASN A 321 -5.26 14.31 9.85
N ALA A 322 -5.50 13.09 9.35
CA ALA A 322 -4.87 12.61 8.11
C ALA A 322 -5.35 13.40 6.88
N PHE A 323 -6.65 13.71 6.79
CA PHE A 323 -7.21 14.56 5.73
C PHE A 323 -6.59 15.97 5.75
N LEU A 324 -6.57 16.60 6.92
CA LEU A 324 -6.03 17.95 7.09
C LEU A 324 -4.53 18.01 6.81
N ALA A 325 -3.79 16.98 7.21
CA ALA A 325 -2.36 16.86 6.89
C ALA A 325 -2.12 16.86 5.38
N CYS A 326 -2.89 16.05 4.62
CA CYS A 326 -2.79 16.00 3.16
C CYS A 326 -3.14 17.34 2.50
N GLY A 327 -4.21 18.00 2.94
CA GLY A 327 -4.61 19.31 2.43
C GLY A 327 -3.57 20.39 2.70
N ALA A 328 -3.07 20.47 3.93
CA ALA A 328 -1.98 21.37 4.31
C ALA A 328 -0.71 21.09 3.50
N ARG A 329 -0.35 19.81 3.31
CA ARG A 329 0.84 19.43 2.54
C ARG A 329 0.73 19.87 1.08
N HIS A 330 -0.43 19.67 0.46
CA HIS A 330 -0.64 20.11 -0.91
C HIS A 330 -0.44 21.63 -1.05
N LEU A 331 -1.00 22.43 -0.12
CA LEU A 331 -0.80 23.88 -0.12
C LEU A 331 0.67 24.30 -0.09
N VAL A 332 1.50 23.64 0.74
CA VAL A 332 2.94 23.91 0.82
C VAL A 332 3.65 23.63 -0.51
N LEU A 333 3.20 22.63 -1.27
CA LEU A 333 3.79 22.29 -2.57
C LEU A 333 3.44 23.30 -3.67
N VAL A 334 2.23 23.86 -3.63
CA VAL A 334 1.73 24.77 -4.70
C VAL A 334 1.87 26.25 -4.34
N ASN A 335 2.09 26.58 -3.07
CA ASN A 335 2.18 27.95 -2.60
C ASN A 335 3.22 28.09 -1.48
N SER A 336 4.32 28.79 -1.79
CA SER A 336 5.45 29.03 -0.89
C SER A 336 5.13 29.91 0.32
N ALA A 337 3.95 30.54 0.37
CA ALA A 337 3.50 31.30 1.54
C ALA A 337 3.11 30.40 2.73
N TYR A 338 2.87 29.10 2.51
CA TYR A 338 2.49 28.17 3.56
C TYR A 338 3.71 27.38 4.07
N SER A 339 3.79 27.21 5.39
CA SER A 339 4.87 26.45 6.03
C SER A 339 4.52 24.98 6.24
N GLU A 340 5.54 24.12 6.24
CA GLU A 340 5.41 22.68 6.44
C GLU A 340 4.99 22.31 7.88
N GLU A 341 5.14 23.22 8.84
CA GLU A 341 4.89 22.98 10.26
C GLU A 341 3.47 22.48 10.55
N LYS A 342 2.46 23.09 9.90
CA LYS A 342 1.05 22.70 10.06
C LYS A 342 0.78 21.30 9.48
N ALA A 343 1.33 21.02 8.31
CA ALA A 343 1.19 19.72 7.66
C ALA A 343 1.78 18.60 8.54
N LEU A 344 2.98 18.82 9.09
CA LEU A 344 3.63 17.90 10.02
C LEU A 344 2.84 17.73 11.32
N HIS A 345 2.30 18.82 11.88
CA HIS A 345 1.51 18.76 13.12
C HIS A 345 0.29 17.82 12.98
N TYR A 346 -0.49 17.97 11.90
CA TYR A 346 -1.64 17.12 11.64
C TYR A 346 -1.22 15.68 11.33
N TYR A 347 -0.16 15.49 10.56
CA TYR A 347 0.39 14.17 10.24
C TYR A 347 0.87 13.41 11.49
N ASP A 348 1.66 14.04 12.35
CA ASP A 348 2.15 13.45 13.60
C ASP A 348 1.01 13.12 14.56
N THR A 349 -0.03 13.96 14.57
CA THR A 349 -1.23 13.73 15.38
C THR A 349 -2.01 12.51 14.88
N ALA A 350 -2.29 12.41 13.58
CA ALA A 350 -2.93 11.25 12.98
C ALA A 350 -2.12 9.96 13.21
N THR A 351 -0.80 10.01 13.01
CA THR A 351 0.11 8.87 13.20
C THR A 351 0.13 8.41 14.67
N ARG A 352 0.14 9.33 15.64
CA ARG A 352 0.05 8.98 17.07
C ARG A 352 -1.27 8.27 17.40
N TYR A 353 -2.40 8.75 16.87
CA TYR A 353 -3.67 8.06 17.03
C TYR A 353 -3.65 6.66 16.41
N LEU A 354 -3.12 6.53 15.19
CA LEU A 354 -3.01 5.25 14.50
C LEU A 354 -2.17 4.25 15.30
N LEU A 355 -0.98 4.63 15.74
CA LEU A 355 -0.11 3.78 16.55
C LEU A 355 -0.78 3.32 17.86
N LYS A 356 -1.51 4.23 18.53
CA LYS A 356 -2.29 3.89 19.73
C LYS A 356 -3.39 2.88 19.43
N ASN A 357 -4.12 3.07 18.33
CA ASN A 357 -5.18 2.15 17.91
C ASN A 357 -4.62 0.79 17.48
N LEU A 358 -3.47 0.72 16.80
CA LEU A 358 -2.83 -0.54 16.42
C LEU A 358 -2.40 -1.40 17.61
N GLN A 359 -2.19 -0.80 18.79
CA GLN A 359 -1.94 -1.53 20.04
C GLN A 359 -3.22 -2.06 20.70
N ASN A 360 -4.39 -1.57 20.29
CA ASN A 360 -5.68 -2.00 20.79
C ASN A 360 -6.20 -3.22 19.98
N PRO A 361 -6.47 -4.37 20.62
CA PRO A 361 -7.06 -5.54 19.95
C PRO A 361 -8.48 -5.31 19.43
N ASN A 362 -9.23 -4.40 20.06
CA ASN A 362 -10.62 -4.08 19.72
C ASN A 362 -10.72 -2.82 18.84
N ARG A 363 -9.66 -2.49 18.11
CA ARG A 363 -9.65 -1.31 17.23
C ARG A 363 -10.64 -1.48 16.09
N ASP A 364 -11.10 -0.35 15.56
CA ASP A 364 -11.72 -0.33 14.24
C ASP A 364 -10.64 -0.49 13.16
N THR A 365 -10.53 -1.70 12.62
CA THR A 365 -9.55 -2.03 11.58
C THR A 365 -9.80 -1.26 10.29
N ILE A 366 -11.07 -0.97 9.96
CA ILE A 366 -11.44 -0.24 8.74
C ILE A 366 -10.91 1.19 8.83
N VAL A 367 -11.21 1.90 9.91
CA VAL A 367 -10.76 3.29 10.10
C VAL A 367 -9.22 3.35 10.19
N CYS A 368 -8.57 2.38 10.82
CA CYS A 368 -7.10 2.30 10.85
C CYS A 368 -6.50 2.10 9.45
N ALA A 369 -7.03 1.15 8.67
CA ALA A 369 -6.54 0.87 7.32
C ALA A 369 -6.78 2.07 6.39
N THR A 370 -7.97 2.68 6.43
CA THR A 370 -8.27 3.88 5.64
C THR A 370 -7.36 5.04 6.02
N THR A 371 -7.15 5.30 7.32
CA THR A 371 -6.24 6.36 7.77
C THR A 371 -4.82 6.10 7.27
N ALA A 372 -4.33 4.86 7.38
CA ALA A 372 -2.99 4.51 6.89
C ALA A 372 -2.84 4.73 5.37
N VAL A 373 -3.87 4.46 4.57
CA VAL A 373 -3.87 4.74 3.14
C VAL A 373 -3.79 6.25 2.85
N ILE A 374 -4.46 7.08 3.65
CA ILE A 374 -4.41 8.54 3.49
C ILE A 374 -3.06 9.10 3.94
N LEU A 375 -2.50 8.59 5.04
CA LEU A 375 -1.15 8.96 5.48
C LEU A 375 -0.08 8.56 4.46
N ASN A 376 -0.25 7.42 3.79
CA ASN A 376 0.60 7.04 2.66
C ASN A 376 0.57 8.07 1.53
N VAL A 377 -0.59 8.67 1.25
CA VAL A 377 -0.69 9.78 0.29
C VAL A 377 0.07 11.04 0.78
N TYR A 378 -0.06 11.39 2.06
CA TYR A 378 0.72 12.48 2.66
C TYR A 378 2.22 12.28 2.46
N GLU A 379 2.72 11.09 2.74
CA GLU A 379 4.15 10.77 2.66
C GLU A 379 4.65 10.80 1.22
N ILE A 380 3.85 10.36 0.25
CA ILE A 380 4.20 10.47 -1.18
C ILE A 380 4.36 11.92 -1.62
N MET A 381 3.56 12.84 -1.08
CA MET A 381 3.69 14.28 -1.31
C MET A 381 4.84 14.92 -0.50
N SER A 382 5.30 14.24 0.56
CA SER A 382 6.27 14.78 1.51
C SER A 382 7.70 14.33 1.30
N GLU A 383 7.89 13.07 0.92
CA GLU A 383 9.18 12.40 1.00
C GLU A 383 9.99 12.42 -0.30
N ARG A 384 11.32 12.31 -0.11
CA ARG A 384 12.22 11.89 -1.17
C ARG A 384 11.97 10.40 -1.46
N ALA A 385 12.13 10.06 -2.74
CA ALA A 385 11.68 8.84 -3.37
C ALA A 385 11.86 7.52 -2.54
N LEU A 386 12.98 7.38 -1.82
CA LEU A 386 13.43 6.13 -1.18
C LEU A 386 12.71 5.73 0.13
N GLN A 387 12.12 6.67 0.88
CA GLN A 387 11.45 6.36 2.17
C GLN A 387 10.01 5.85 2.00
N ARG A 388 9.40 6.14 0.83
CA ARG A 388 8.02 5.78 0.45
C ARG A 388 7.69 4.29 0.60
N MET A 389 8.68 3.40 0.50
CA MET A 389 8.43 1.94 0.54
C MET A 389 7.94 1.43 1.89
N ASN A 390 8.49 1.95 2.99
CA ASN A 390 8.19 1.41 4.33
C ASN A 390 6.72 1.68 4.70
N HIS A 391 6.19 2.80 4.22
CA HIS A 391 4.84 3.23 4.54
C HIS A 391 3.78 2.59 3.64
N ILE A 392 4.05 2.43 2.35
CA ILE A 392 3.22 1.60 1.45
C ILE A 392 3.11 0.17 2.00
N ALA A 393 4.20 -0.38 2.53
CA ALA A 393 4.18 -1.69 3.16
C ALA A 393 3.30 -1.75 4.42
N GLY A 394 3.31 -0.69 5.24
CA GLY A 394 2.45 -0.55 6.42
C GLY A 394 0.96 -0.49 6.06
N ALA A 395 0.58 0.39 5.13
CA ALA A 395 -0.81 0.49 4.65
C ALA A 395 -1.31 -0.83 4.05
N ARG A 396 -0.48 -1.49 3.23
CA ARG A 396 -0.79 -2.81 2.66
C ARG A 396 -1.05 -3.88 3.72
N ALA A 397 -0.28 -3.90 4.81
CA ALA A 397 -0.47 -4.87 5.88
C ALA A 397 -1.88 -4.74 6.50
N LEU A 398 -2.35 -3.50 6.69
CA LEU A 398 -3.69 -3.22 7.22
C LEU A 398 -4.80 -3.53 6.22
N ILE A 399 -4.59 -3.26 4.93
CA ILE A 399 -5.51 -3.67 3.86
C ILE A 399 -5.68 -5.20 3.85
N LYS A 400 -4.58 -5.96 3.99
CA LYS A 400 -4.62 -7.42 4.08
C LYS A 400 -5.31 -7.91 5.36
N GLU A 401 -5.11 -7.22 6.49
CA GLU A 401 -5.83 -7.52 7.74
C GLU A 401 -7.34 -7.34 7.59
N CYS A 402 -7.80 -6.32 6.86
CA CYS A 402 -9.21 -6.13 6.51
C CYS A 402 -9.74 -7.14 5.49
N GLY A 403 -8.89 -7.99 4.89
CA GLY A 403 -9.27 -8.90 3.81
C GLY A 403 -9.63 -8.20 2.49
N TRP A 404 -9.27 -6.93 2.33
CA TRP A 404 -9.60 -6.14 1.14
C TRP A 404 -8.76 -6.54 -0.06
N ASN A 405 -9.42 -6.66 -1.22
CA ASN A 405 -8.84 -7.11 -2.49
C ASN A 405 -9.68 -6.56 -3.68
N ALA A 406 -9.36 -6.94 -4.91
CA ALA A 406 -10.03 -6.44 -6.12
C ALA A 406 -11.55 -6.72 -6.16
N ARG A 407 -12.04 -7.72 -5.42
CA ARG A 407 -13.48 -8.07 -5.33
C ARG A 407 -14.21 -7.35 -4.20
N SER A 408 -13.48 -6.61 -3.37
CA SER A 408 -14.09 -5.78 -2.32
C SER A 408 -14.97 -4.69 -2.94
N GLN A 409 -15.88 -4.13 -2.14
CA GLN A 409 -16.80 -3.07 -2.54
C GLN A 409 -16.67 -1.89 -1.57
N GLY A 410 -17.21 -0.73 -1.96
CA GLY A 410 -17.17 0.48 -1.15
C GLY A 410 -15.75 0.92 -0.81
N ILE A 411 -15.55 1.37 0.44
CA ILE A 411 -14.27 1.92 0.92
C ILE A 411 -13.11 0.93 0.80
N GLY A 412 -13.36 -0.37 1.00
CA GLY A 412 -12.32 -1.39 0.89
C GLY A 412 -11.76 -1.49 -0.53
N ALA A 413 -12.63 -1.37 -1.55
CA ALA A 413 -12.21 -1.30 -2.95
C ALA A 413 -11.41 -0.03 -3.23
N ALA A 414 -11.90 1.13 -2.76
CA ALA A 414 -11.24 2.41 -2.97
C ALA A 414 -9.82 2.44 -2.36
N CYS A 415 -9.68 1.98 -1.11
CA CYS A 415 -8.39 1.85 -0.43
C CYS A 415 -7.46 0.85 -1.13
N PHE A 416 -7.97 -0.31 -1.56
CA PHE A 416 -7.19 -1.33 -2.26
C PHE A 416 -6.60 -0.78 -3.56
N TRP A 417 -7.44 -0.23 -4.44
CA TRP A 417 -7.01 0.25 -5.76
C TRP A 417 -6.08 1.46 -5.68
N LEU A 418 -6.34 2.39 -4.75
CA LEU A 418 -5.43 3.50 -4.51
C LEU A 418 -4.05 3.00 -4.06
N ASN A 419 -4.00 2.12 -3.05
CA ASN A 419 -2.74 1.62 -2.52
C ASN A 419 -1.93 0.83 -3.55
N VAL A 420 -2.59 -0.06 -4.30
CA VAL A 420 -1.95 -0.82 -5.39
C VAL A 420 -1.47 0.11 -6.50
N GLY A 421 -2.27 1.12 -6.89
CA GLY A 421 -1.87 2.11 -7.89
C GLY A 421 -0.59 2.86 -7.49
N LEU A 422 -0.52 3.35 -6.26
CA LEU A 422 0.65 4.04 -5.71
C LEU A 422 1.90 3.15 -5.68
N GLU A 423 1.72 1.88 -5.32
CA GLU A 423 2.80 0.89 -5.32
C GLU A 423 3.33 0.65 -6.74
N VAL A 424 2.45 0.41 -7.71
CA VAL A 424 2.82 0.18 -9.12
C VAL A 424 3.59 1.39 -9.68
N LEU A 425 3.12 2.62 -9.42
CA LEU A 425 3.83 3.83 -9.84
C LEU A 425 5.24 3.92 -9.23
N SER A 426 5.39 3.55 -7.96
CA SER A 426 6.69 3.49 -7.30
C SER A 426 7.59 2.42 -7.94
N CYS A 427 7.06 1.22 -8.21
CA CYS A 427 7.78 0.13 -8.86
C CYS A 427 8.28 0.50 -10.27
N LEU A 428 7.47 1.23 -11.05
CA LEU A 428 7.87 1.75 -12.36
C LEU A 428 9.07 2.70 -12.24
N HIS A 429 9.01 3.63 -11.29
CA HIS A 429 10.04 4.64 -11.07
C HIS A 429 11.37 4.02 -10.63
N PHE A 430 11.36 3.07 -9.69
CA PHE A 430 12.58 2.45 -9.17
C PHE A 430 13.03 1.18 -9.90
N ASN A 431 12.25 0.72 -10.88
CA ASN A 431 12.44 -0.56 -11.54
C ASN A 431 12.45 -1.74 -10.55
N TRP A 432 11.42 -1.81 -9.71
CA TRP A 432 11.22 -2.89 -8.75
C TRP A 432 10.01 -3.74 -9.12
N GLN A 433 9.98 -4.95 -8.58
CA GLN A 433 8.77 -5.77 -8.60
C GLN A 433 7.78 -5.24 -7.57
N VAL A 434 6.49 -5.35 -7.89
CA VAL A 434 5.40 -5.13 -6.95
C VAL A 434 5.49 -6.19 -5.86
N ALA A 435 5.39 -5.77 -4.59
CA ALA A 435 5.56 -6.68 -3.46
C ALA A 435 4.28 -7.48 -3.16
N TRP A 436 3.10 -6.97 -3.56
CA TRP A 436 1.89 -7.78 -3.66
C TRP A 436 1.74 -8.31 -5.08
N ASP A 437 1.94 -9.61 -5.25
CA ASP A 437 1.77 -10.28 -6.54
C ASP A 437 0.41 -9.91 -7.17
N PRO A 438 0.39 -9.37 -8.39
CA PRO A 438 -0.84 -9.08 -9.11
C PRO A 438 -1.81 -10.26 -9.21
N ASP A 439 -1.29 -11.49 -9.29
CA ASP A 439 -2.13 -12.68 -9.43
C ASP A 439 -2.97 -12.95 -8.16
N ASP A 440 -2.54 -12.44 -7.00
CA ASP A 440 -3.26 -12.53 -5.73
C ASP A 440 -4.33 -11.44 -5.54
N TRP A 441 -4.45 -10.49 -6.47
CA TRP A 441 -5.40 -9.37 -6.33
C TRP A 441 -6.85 -9.83 -6.48
N GLY A 442 -7.07 -10.92 -7.23
CA GLY A 442 -8.40 -11.48 -7.47
C GLY A 442 -9.22 -10.72 -8.52
N ILE A 443 -8.55 -10.03 -9.44
CA ILE A 443 -9.17 -9.34 -10.57
C ILE A 443 -9.60 -10.34 -11.66
N ASP A 444 -10.74 -10.07 -12.28
CA ASP A 444 -11.20 -10.79 -13.46
C ASP A 444 -10.62 -10.18 -14.74
N MET A 445 -9.79 -10.98 -15.44
CA MET A 445 -9.13 -10.64 -16.69
C MET A 445 -9.89 -11.17 -17.92
N ASP A 446 -11.22 -11.25 -17.83
CA ASP A 446 -12.08 -11.32 -19.01
C ASP A 446 -11.81 -10.10 -19.91
N PHE A 447 -11.67 -10.34 -21.21
CA PHE A 447 -11.58 -9.29 -22.22
C PHE A 447 -12.78 -9.36 -23.16
N ASN A 448 -13.91 -9.82 -22.64
CA ASN A 448 -15.15 -9.80 -23.40
C ASN A 448 -15.47 -8.36 -23.78
N ARG A 449 -15.84 -8.15 -25.04
CA ARG A 449 -16.08 -6.81 -25.58
C ARG A 449 -17.11 -6.08 -24.73
N GLU A 450 -16.72 -4.92 -24.20
CA GLU A 450 -17.64 -4.10 -23.42
C GLU A 450 -18.54 -3.27 -24.35
N ILE A 451 -19.84 -3.49 -24.23
CA ILE A 451 -20.87 -2.75 -24.96
C ILE A 451 -21.59 -1.74 -24.07
N HIS A 452 -21.49 -1.87 -22.74
CA HIS A 452 -22.19 -1.01 -21.79
C HIS A 452 -21.26 0.09 -21.26
N ASN A 453 -21.79 1.31 -21.21
CA ASN A 453 -21.10 2.46 -20.60
C ASN A 453 -21.21 2.39 -19.07
N GLY A 454 -20.29 3.05 -18.36
CA GLY A 454 -20.34 3.19 -16.90
C GLY A 454 -19.57 2.13 -16.12
N ARG A 455 -18.86 1.23 -16.80
CA ARG A 455 -17.94 0.25 -16.20
C ARG A 455 -16.46 0.56 -16.47
N GLU A 456 -16.13 1.82 -16.77
CA GLU A 456 -14.76 2.21 -17.17
C GLU A 456 -13.73 1.91 -16.07
N GLU A 457 -14.09 2.04 -14.79
CA GLU A 457 -13.22 1.76 -13.65
C GLU A 457 -12.71 0.31 -13.65
N ILE A 458 -13.55 -0.67 -14.01
CA ILE A 458 -13.16 -2.09 -14.11
C ILE A 458 -12.07 -2.26 -15.18
N TRP A 459 -12.22 -1.58 -16.32
CA TRP A 459 -11.22 -1.60 -17.38
C TRP A 459 -9.93 -0.87 -16.97
N THR A 460 -10.03 0.21 -16.18
CA THR A 460 -8.86 0.86 -15.58
C THR A 460 -8.11 -0.10 -14.64
N HIS A 461 -8.82 -0.86 -13.82
CA HIS A 461 -8.23 -1.88 -12.94
C HIS A 461 -7.52 -2.98 -13.73
N ARG A 462 -8.11 -3.46 -14.83
CA ARG A 462 -7.49 -4.45 -15.74
C ARG A 462 -6.20 -3.93 -16.35
N MET A 463 -6.19 -2.68 -16.79
CA MET A 463 -4.96 -2.06 -17.32
C MET A 463 -3.90 -1.89 -16.23
N LEU A 464 -4.29 -1.50 -15.00
CA LEU A 464 -3.35 -1.41 -13.88
C LEU A 464 -2.72 -2.77 -13.55
N TYR A 465 -3.49 -3.86 -13.61
CA TYR A 465 -2.96 -5.22 -13.49
C TYR A 465 -1.91 -5.51 -14.57
N ILE A 466 -2.18 -5.18 -15.84
CA ILE A 466 -1.22 -5.35 -16.93
C ILE A 466 0.05 -4.53 -16.67
N VAL A 467 -0.07 -3.27 -16.25
CA VAL A 467 1.08 -2.41 -15.88
C VAL A 467 1.93 -3.09 -14.81
N ALA A 468 1.31 -3.67 -13.79
CA ALA A 468 2.01 -4.35 -12.70
C ALA A 468 2.76 -5.59 -13.18
N LYS A 469 2.15 -6.43 -14.03
CA LYS A 469 2.82 -7.59 -14.63
C LYS A 469 4.00 -7.16 -15.51
N VAL A 470 3.85 -6.09 -16.29
CA VAL A 470 4.92 -5.52 -17.13
C VAL A 470 6.03 -4.90 -16.29
N ALA A 471 5.70 -4.23 -15.18
CA ALA A 471 6.69 -3.72 -14.23
C ALA A 471 7.51 -4.86 -13.61
N ASN A 472 6.86 -5.96 -13.20
CA ASN A 472 7.53 -7.16 -12.69
C ASN A 472 8.42 -7.81 -13.77
N PHE A 473 7.91 -7.91 -15.00
CA PHE A 473 8.67 -8.41 -16.13
C PHE A 473 9.91 -7.54 -16.40
N ARG A 474 9.79 -6.21 -16.40
CA ARG A 474 10.95 -5.32 -16.56
C ARG A 474 11.97 -5.47 -15.43
N ALA A 475 11.51 -5.57 -14.18
CA ALA A 475 12.40 -5.68 -13.03
C ALA A 475 13.15 -7.03 -12.94
N THR A 476 12.68 -8.06 -13.66
CA THR A 476 13.30 -9.40 -13.73
C THR A 476 14.23 -9.61 -14.93
N ILE A 477 14.54 -8.55 -15.69
CA ILE A 477 15.53 -8.63 -16.77
C ILE A 477 16.88 -9.10 -16.17
N PRO A 478 17.49 -10.17 -16.71
CA PRO A 478 18.78 -10.66 -16.23
C PRO A 478 19.86 -9.58 -16.34
N ARG A 479 20.60 -9.36 -15.24
CA ARG A 479 21.74 -8.43 -15.21
C ARG A 479 23.05 -9.07 -15.63
N HIS A 480 23.11 -10.41 -15.56
CA HIS A 480 24.29 -11.19 -15.89
C HIS A 480 23.94 -12.18 -17.00
N GLN A 481 24.89 -12.39 -17.91
CA GLN A 481 24.82 -13.48 -18.88
C GLN A 481 25.03 -14.81 -18.17
N GLU A 482 24.44 -15.86 -18.72
CA GLU A 482 24.57 -17.18 -18.13
C GLU A 482 25.70 -17.97 -18.78
N PRO A 483 26.35 -18.88 -18.03
CA PRO A 483 27.55 -19.53 -18.50
C PRO A 483 27.30 -20.45 -19.70
N ASP A 484 26.11 -21.05 -19.77
CA ASP A 484 25.70 -21.94 -20.85
C ASP A 484 24.82 -21.19 -21.86
N GLN A 485 25.25 -21.22 -23.12
CA GLN A 485 24.52 -20.65 -24.26
C GLN A 485 23.13 -21.28 -24.44
N ARG A 486 22.98 -22.57 -24.12
CA ARG A 486 21.70 -23.28 -24.23
C ARG A 486 20.69 -22.76 -23.21
N ASP A 487 21.13 -22.57 -21.97
CA ASP A 487 20.30 -22.03 -20.91
C ASP A 487 19.96 -20.56 -21.18
N GLU A 488 20.88 -19.80 -21.75
CA GLU A 488 20.62 -18.43 -22.20
C GLU A 488 19.53 -18.35 -23.27
N GLU A 489 19.61 -19.21 -24.29
CA GLU A 489 18.60 -19.26 -25.36
C GLU A 489 17.23 -19.70 -24.81
N MET A 490 17.19 -20.73 -23.97
CA MET A 490 15.94 -21.18 -23.33
C MET A 490 15.30 -20.09 -22.46
N ARG A 491 16.10 -19.36 -21.68
CA ARG A 491 15.61 -18.23 -20.88
C ARG A 491 15.05 -17.14 -21.78
N ARG A 492 15.76 -16.78 -22.85
CA ARG A 492 15.34 -15.76 -23.83
C ARG A 492 14.01 -16.12 -24.50
N GLN A 493 13.84 -17.39 -24.89
CA GLN A 493 12.59 -17.91 -25.43
C GLN A 493 11.44 -17.82 -24.43
N ASN A 494 11.66 -18.23 -23.17
CA ASN A 494 10.66 -18.11 -22.10
C ASN A 494 10.26 -16.65 -21.86
N ARG A 495 11.24 -15.73 -21.87
CA ARG A 495 10.96 -14.29 -21.75
C ARG A 495 10.15 -13.77 -22.93
N TYR A 496 10.43 -14.24 -24.14
CA TYR A 496 9.69 -13.84 -25.33
C TYR A 496 8.24 -14.33 -25.30
N ALA A 497 8.00 -15.57 -24.89
CA ALA A 497 6.64 -16.08 -24.70
C ALA A 497 5.84 -15.24 -23.70
N GLU A 498 6.46 -14.87 -22.57
CA GLU A 498 5.81 -13.99 -21.59
C GLU A 498 5.61 -12.56 -22.12
N TRP A 499 6.58 -11.99 -22.84
CA TRP A 499 6.43 -10.69 -23.51
C TRP A 499 5.26 -10.70 -24.49
N GLN A 500 5.14 -11.75 -25.32
CA GLN A 500 4.04 -11.92 -26.28
C GLN A 500 2.68 -12.00 -25.57
N LYS A 501 2.60 -12.71 -24.45
CA LYS A 501 1.39 -12.80 -23.62
C LYS A 501 1.00 -11.44 -23.03
N LEU A 502 1.96 -10.68 -22.51
CA LEU A 502 1.69 -9.33 -21.98
C LEU A 502 1.25 -8.38 -23.09
N LYS A 503 1.88 -8.45 -24.26
CA LYS A 503 1.50 -7.67 -25.44
C LYS A 503 0.09 -8.04 -25.91
N SER A 504 -0.24 -9.32 -26.01
CA SER A 504 -1.58 -9.75 -26.45
C SER A 504 -2.69 -9.34 -25.49
N TRP A 505 -2.44 -9.37 -24.17
CA TRP A 505 -3.37 -8.80 -23.18
C TRP A 505 -3.54 -7.28 -23.33
N THR A 506 -2.45 -6.58 -23.60
CA THR A 506 -2.47 -5.12 -23.80
C THR A 506 -3.27 -4.75 -25.06
N ASP A 507 -3.09 -5.50 -26.15
CA ASP A 507 -3.85 -5.33 -27.39
C ASP A 507 -5.32 -5.69 -27.19
N ALA A 508 -5.61 -6.84 -26.58
CA ALA A 508 -6.98 -7.27 -26.27
C ALA A 508 -7.71 -6.25 -25.40
N TRP A 509 -7.03 -5.64 -24.43
CA TRP A 509 -7.60 -4.54 -23.66
C TRP A 509 -7.98 -3.37 -24.56
N ASN A 510 -7.08 -2.90 -25.42
CA ASN A 510 -7.34 -1.76 -26.30
C ASN A 510 -8.49 -2.02 -27.28
N ASP A 511 -8.62 -3.25 -27.77
CA ASP A 511 -9.63 -3.62 -28.76
C ASP A 511 -11.03 -3.79 -28.15
N ASN A 512 -11.12 -4.05 -26.83
CA ASN A 512 -12.37 -4.43 -26.17
C ASN A 512 -12.90 -3.40 -25.16
N ILE A 513 -12.16 -2.33 -24.85
CA ILE A 513 -12.64 -1.26 -23.98
C ILE A 513 -13.86 -0.53 -24.58
N PRO A 514 -14.74 0.02 -23.72
CA PRO A 514 -15.92 0.73 -24.19
C PRO A 514 -15.56 2.00 -24.99
N ARG A 515 -16.49 2.46 -25.82
CA ARG A 515 -16.30 3.68 -26.64
C ARG A 515 -15.99 4.91 -25.78
N THR A 516 -16.53 4.99 -24.57
CA THR A 516 -16.27 6.07 -23.59
C THR A 516 -14.81 6.14 -23.13
N MET A 517 -14.01 5.10 -23.37
CA MET A 517 -12.58 5.07 -23.09
C MET A 517 -11.69 5.45 -24.28
N HIS A 518 -12.28 5.75 -25.43
CA HIS A 518 -11.56 6.24 -26.60
C HIS A 518 -11.51 7.77 -26.63
N PRO A 519 -10.49 8.37 -27.27
CA PRO A 519 -10.46 9.82 -27.48
C PRO A 519 -11.76 10.32 -28.12
N MET A 520 -12.32 11.38 -27.56
CA MET A 520 -13.45 12.09 -28.15
C MET A 520 -12.97 12.96 -29.32
N ALA A 521 -11.78 13.54 -29.19
CA ALA A 521 -11.10 14.27 -30.24
C ALA A 521 -9.60 13.93 -30.28
N TYR A 522 -9.05 13.98 -31.50
CA TYR A 522 -7.62 13.92 -31.77
C TYR A 522 -7.30 15.03 -32.77
N LEU A 523 -6.53 16.02 -32.37
CA LEU A 523 -6.07 17.08 -33.25
C LEU A 523 -4.56 16.94 -33.44
N TYR A 524 -4.13 16.95 -34.69
CA TYR A 524 -2.71 17.00 -35.00
C TYR A 524 -2.11 18.35 -34.57
N PRO A 525 -0.81 18.42 -34.26
CA PRO A 525 -0.14 19.67 -33.85
C PRO A 525 -0.40 20.86 -34.79
N GLN A 526 -0.50 20.61 -36.10
CA GLN A 526 -0.79 21.67 -37.07
C GLN A 526 -2.23 22.20 -37.06
N HIS A 527 -3.15 21.51 -36.38
CA HIS A 527 -4.56 21.88 -36.27
C HIS A 527 -4.88 22.58 -34.94
N THR A 528 -3.93 22.64 -34.00
CA THR A 528 -4.13 23.28 -32.70
C THR A 528 -3.61 24.71 -32.71
N SER A 529 -4.25 25.59 -31.93
CA SER A 529 -3.69 26.92 -31.64
C SER A 529 -2.61 26.86 -30.55
N SER A 530 -2.47 25.70 -29.89
CA SER A 530 -1.39 25.45 -28.94
C SER A 530 -0.07 25.36 -29.71
N LYS A 531 0.99 26.05 -29.24
CA LYS A 531 2.34 25.93 -29.81
C LYS A 531 2.99 24.57 -29.48
N SER A 532 2.19 23.53 -29.27
CA SER A 532 2.64 22.20 -28.85
C SER A 532 3.14 21.42 -30.05
N CYS A 533 4.25 20.70 -29.88
CA CYS A 533 4.73 19.73 -30.87
C CYS A 533 3.99 18.37 -30.78
N PHE A 534 3.10 18.22 -29.81
CA PHE A 534 2.35 16.98 -29.53
C PHE A 534 0.88 17.14 -29.94
N PRO A 535 0.22 16.04 -30.37
CA PRO A 535 -1.20 16.08 -30.71
C PRO A 535 -2.05 16.42 -29.50
N GLU A 536 -3.22 17.00 -29.71
CA GLU A 536 -4.22 17.21 -28.66
C GLU A 536 -5.16 16.00 -28.61
N VAL A 537 -5.04 15.22 -27.53
CA VAL A 537 -5.84 14.01 -27.32
C VAL A 537 -6.83 14.24 -26.20
N TRP A 538 -8.10 14.45 -26.57
CA TRP A 538 -9.13 14.79 -25.60
C TRP A 538 -9.92 13.57 -25.13
N LEU A 539 -9.90 13.32 -23.82
CA LEU A 539 -10.64 12.27 -23.11
C LEU A 539 -11.51 12.92 -22.05
N ILE A 540 -12.74 12.43 -21.86
CA ILE A 540 -13.73 13.10 -21.02
C ILE A 540 -13.57 12.74 -19.53
N LYS A 541 -13.48 11.46 -19.20
CA LYS A 541 -13.51 10.96 -17.81
C LYS A 541 -12.09 10.78 -17.26
N ARG A 542 -11.83 11.19 -16.01
CA ARG A 542 -10.50 11.05 -15.38
C ARG A 542 -10.00 9.61 -15.33
N THR A 543 -10.88 8.65 -15.02
CA THR A 543 -10.51 7.22 -15.01
C THR A 543 -10.02 6.75 -16.38
N THR A 544 -10.65 7.23 -17.46
CA THR A 544 -10.25 6.95 -18.84
C THR A 544 -8.88 7.53 -19.15
N ILE A 545 -8.61 8.77 -18.73
CA ILE A 545 -7.31 9.43 -18.90
C ILE A 545 -6.21 8.57 -18.27
N VAL A 546 -6.40 8.17 -17.00
CA VAL A 546 -5.46 7.32 -16.27
C VAL A 546 -5.24 5.98 -16.98
N ALA A 547 -6.33 5.30 -17.38
CA ALA A 547 -6.24 4.03 -18.09
C ALA A 547 -5.49 4.13 -19.42
N ARG A 548 -5.72 5.21 -20.20
CA ARG A 548 -5.02 5.44 -21.47
C ARG A 548 -3.55 5.79 -21.28
N LEU A 549 -3.21 6.56 -20.25
CA LEU A 549 -1.81 6.82 -19.88
C LEU A 549 -1.11 5.51 -19.48
N PHE A 550 -1.76 4.64 -18.72
CA PHE A 550 -1.22 3.32 -18.40
C PHE A 550 -1.03 2.44 -19.63
N TYR A 551 -2.02 2.37 -20.51
CA TYR A 551 -1.92 1.62 -21.77
C TYR A 551 -0.71 2.06 -22.60
N HIS A 552 -0.57 3.37 -22.85
CA HIS A 552 0.56 3.87 -23.64
C HIS A 552 1.90 3.68 -22.91
N THR A 553 1.91 3.79 -21.58
CA THR A 553 3.09 3.49 -20.76
C THR A 553 3.51 2.04 -20.93
N VAL A 554 2.58 1.08 -20.88
CA VAL A 554 2.86 -0.33 -21.12
C VAL A 554 3.47 -0.55 -22.50
N MET A 555 2.91 0.07 -23.54
CA MET A 555 3.42 -0.09 -24.90
C MET A 555 4.84 0.48 -25.07
N VAL A 556 5.15 1.61 -24.43
CA VAL A 556 6.51 2.16 -24.37
C VAL A 556 7.46 1.22 -23.63
N LEU A 557 7.04 0.63 -22.52
CA LEU A 557 7.87 -0.30 -21.77
C LEU A 557 8.11 -1.59 -22.55
N LEU A 558 7.08 -2.14 -23.19
CA LEU A 558 7.17 -3.36 -24.00
C LEU A 558 8.17 -3.21 -25.14
N SER A 559 8.26 -2.03 -25.78
CA SER A 559 9.25 -1.81 -26.85
C SER A 559 10.69 -1.80 -26.34
N GLN A 560 10.90 -1.31 -25.11
CA GLN A 560 12.22 -1.23 -24.49
C GLN A 560 12.71 -2.57 -23.92
N ILE A 561 11.79 -3.49 -23.62
CA ILE A 561 12.09 -4.75 -22.94
C ILE A 561 11.87 -5.98 -23.83
N HIS A 562 11.81 -5.80 -25.15
CA HIS A 562 11.67 -6.90 -26.10
C HIS A 562 12.90 -7.83 -26.04
N PRO A 563 12.73 -9.16 -25.86
CA PRO A 563 13.86 -10.06 -25.61
C PRO A 563 14.86 -10.25 -26.76
N TYR A 564 14.47 -9.98 -28.01
CA TYR A 564 15.31 -10.17 -29.20
C TYR A 564 15.73 -8.89 -29.90
N PHE A 565 15.02 -7.79 -29.67
CA PHE A 565 15.16 -6.58 -30.48
C PHE A 565 15.31 -5.38 -29.55
N GLY A 566 16.28 -4.53 -29.84
CA GLY A 566 16.41 -3.24 -29.17
C GLY A 566 15.59 -2.16 -29.88
N LEU A 567 15.83 -0.91 -29.49
CA LEU A 567 15.22 0.27 -30.10
C LEU A 567 15.80 0.62 -31.48
N ASP A 568 16.84 -0.09 -31.91
CA ASP A 568 17.38 -0.06 -33.27
C ASP A 568 16.45 -0.74 -34.28
N ASN A 569 15.61 -1.67 -33.82
CA ASN A 569 14.58 -2.27 -34.64
C ASN A 569 13.47 -1.25 -34.98
N PRO A 570 13.11 -1.06 -36.27
CA PRO A 570 12.13 -0.05 -36.68
C PRO A 570 10.75 -0.21 -36.03
N GLU A 571 10.30 -1.43 -35.77
CA GLU A 571 8.99 -1.72 -35.16
C GLU A 571 8.99 -1.29 -33.68
N MET A 572 10.06 -1.62 -32.94
CA MET A 572 10.18 -1.24 -31.52
C MET A 572 10.32 0.28 -31.37
N HIS A 573 11.10 0.91 -32.26
CA HIS A 573 11.25 2.36 -32.29
C HIS A 573 9.91 3.06 -32.57
N ASP A 574 9.19 2.62 -33.60
CA ASP A 574 7.88 3.18 -33.98
C ASP A 574 6.84 3.01 -32.86
N MET A 575 6.80 1.84 -32.21
CA MET A 575 5.95 1.61 -31.04
C MET A 575 6.29 2.59 -29.90
N GLN A 576 7.56 2.75 -29.55
CA GLN A 576 7.99 3.69 -28.51
C GLN A 576 7.62 5.14 -28.85
N HIS A 577 7.90 5.54 -30.09
CA HIS A 577 7.71 6.90 -30.54
C HIS A 577 6.23 7.26 -30.60
N ARG A 578 5.39 6.43 -31.22
CA ARG A 578 3.94 6.63 -31.30
C ARG A 578 3.33 6.76 -29.91
N HIS A 579 3.65 5.85 -29.00
CA HIS A 579 3.00 5.83 -27.68
C HIS A 579 3.55 6.91 -26.74
N SER A 580 4.82 7.32 -26.88
CA SER A 580 5.33 8.48 -26.13
C SER A 580 4.66 9.78 -26.59
N GLN A 581 4.43 9.97 -27.89
CA GLN A 581 3.65 11.10 -28.41
C GLN A 581 2.22 11.11 -27.88
N MET A 582 1.56 9.96 -27.77
CA MET A 582 0.21 9.86 -27.19
C MET A 582 0.19 10.21 -25.71
N ILE A 583 1.19 9.80 -24.92
CA ILE A 583 1.31 10.20 -23.52
C ILE A 583 1.38 11.73 -23.43
N CYS A 584 2.33 12.34 -24.16
CA CYS A 584 2.50 13.79 -24.16
C CYS A 584 1.22 14.51 -24.61
N GLY A 585 0.56 13.99 -25.64
CA GLY A 585 -0.66 14.57 -26.19
C GLY A 585 -1.90 14.42 -25.31
N ILE A 586 -1.96 13.38 -24.47
CA ILE A 586 -2.99 13.30 -23.41
C ILE A 586 -2.63 14.28 -22.30
N THR A 587 -1.38 14.28 -21.81
CA THR A 587 -0.98 15.08 -20.65
C THR A 587 -1.04 16.58 -20.91
N ALA A 588 -0.75 17.05 -22.12
CA ALA A 588 -0.70 18.48 -22.44
C ALA A 588 -2.07 19.18 -22.32
N HIS A 589 -3.17 18.41 -22.31
CA HIS A 589 -4.54 18.94 -22.34
C HIS A 589 -5.35 18.55 -21.10
N VAL A 590 -4.72 17.87 -20.14
CA VAL A 590 -5.32 17.55 -18.84
C VAL A 590 -4.92 18.66 -17.87
N LYS A 591 -5.92 19.38 -17.37
CA LYS A 591 -5.75 20.36 -16.29
C LYS A 591 -5.61 19.67 -14.94
#